data_AF-A0AAE9S176-F1
#
_entry.id   AF-A0AAE9S176-F1
#
_cell.length_a   1.000
_cell.length_b   1.000
_cell.length_c   1.000
_cell.angle_alpha   90.00
_cell.angle_beta   90.00
_cell.angle_gamma   90.00
#
_symmetry.space_group_name_H-M   'P 1'
#
loop_
_entity.id
_entity.type
_entity.pdbx_description
1 polymer ?
#
loop_
_entity_poly.entity_id
_entity_poly.type
_entity_poly.pdbx_seq_one_letter_code
_entity_poly.pdbx_strand_id
1 'polypeptide(L)'
;MYIKEHLIRTENIKVMQSLHAAGIDHKVIATFMCCEGIPIQAQEVSSVLNQYDALGSKKIPSKKVKALIYAKQLGEDDETLPCPAAY
;
A
#
# COMPACT_ATOMS: atom_id res chain seq x y z
N MET A 1 18.16 0.70 5.86
CA MET A 1 17.94 0.57 4.39
C MET A 1 16.46 0.27 4.15
N TYR A 2 15.63 1.30 4.05
CA TYR A 2 14.17 1.17 4.11
C TYR A 2 13.52 0.53 2.87
N ILE A 3 14.19 0.58 1.71
CA ILE A 3 13.59 0.13 0.43
C ILE A 3 13.34 -1.39 0.40
N LYS A 4 14.24 -2.20 0.97
CA LYS A 4 14.08 -3.68 0.96
C LYS A 4 12.92 -4.15 1.82
N GLU A 5 12.73 -3.55 3.01
CA GLU A 5 11.59 -3.86 3.87
C GLU A 5 10.25 -3.42 3.26
N HIS A 6 10.24 -2.30 2.53
CA HIS A 6 9.06 -1.86 1.79
C HIS A 6 8.73 -2.76 0.60
N LEU A 7 9.74 -3.28 -0.11
CA LEU A 7 9.52 -4.15 -1.27
C LEU A 7 8.86 -5.48 -0.86
N ILE A 8 9.29 -6.03 0.28
CA ILE A 8 8.64 -7.20 0.90
C ILE A 8 7.19 -6.88 1.27
N ARG A 9 6.93 -5.75 1.95
CA ARG A 9 5.57 -5.31 2.30
C ARG A 9 4.67 -5.12 1.06
N THR A 10 5.17 -4.55 -0.04
CA THR A 10 4.38 -4.35 -1.27
C THR A 10 4.07 -5.68 -1.97
N GLU A 11 5.02 -6.60 -2.06
CA GLU A 11 4.76 -7.92 -2.64
C GLU A 11 3.76 -8.72 -1.79
N ASN A 12 3.85 -8.63 -0.46
CA ASN A 12 2.89 -9.28 0.44
C ASN A 12 1.46 -8.76 0.22
N ILE A 13 1.27 -7.45 0.00
CA ILE A 13 -0.05 -6.89 -0.33
C ILE A 13 -0.56 -7.44 -1.67
N LYS A 14 0.28 -7.57 -2.70
CA LYS A 14 -0.12 -8.17 -3.98
C LYS A 14 -0.53 -9.64 -3.83
N VAL A 15 0.17 -10.38 -2.97
CA VAL A 15 -0.18 -11.76 -2.63
C VAL A 15 -1.53 -11.80 -1.92
N MET A 16 -1.78 -10.92 -0.94
CA MET A 16 -3.09 -10.79 -0.29
C MET A 16 -4.21 -10.50 -1.30
N GLN A 17 -3.97 -9.56 -2.23
CA GLN A 17 -4.94 -9.23 -3.29
C GLN A 17 -5.22 -10.42 -4.21
N SER A 18 -4.18 -11.18 -4.56
CA SER A 18 -4.31 -12.35 -5.42
C SER A 18 -5.10 -13.47 -4.74
N LEU A 19 -4.82 -13.72 -3.46
CA LEU A 19 -5.57 -14.68 -2.64
C LEU A 19 -7.02 -14.24 -2.43
N HIS A 20 -7.25 -12.95 -2.20
CA HIS A 20 -8.59 -12.39 -2.09
C HIS A 20 -9.39 -12.51 -3.39
N ALA A 21 -8.77 -12.20 -4.53
CA ALA A 21 -9.38 -12.34 -5.86
C ALA A 21 -9.69 -13.81 -6.22
N ALA A 22 -8.93 -14.76 -5.68
CA ALA A 22 -9.19 -16.19 -5.79
C ALA A 22 -10.32 -16.68 -4.85
N GLY A 23 -10.92 -15.79 -4.05
CA GLY A 23 -12.01 -16.13 -3.13
C GLY A 23 -11.57 -16.80 -1.83
N ILE A 24 -10.28 -16.71 -1.47
CA ILE A 24 -9.77 -17.26 -0.22
C ILE A 24 -10.26 -16.43 0.97
N ASP A 25 -10.73 -17.12 2.02
CA ASP A 25 -11.20 -16.49 3.25
C ASP A 25 -10.10 -15.70 3.95
N HIS A 26 -10.45 -14.55 4.51
CA HIS A 26 -9.49 -13.64 5.15
C HIS A 26 -8.79 -14.25 6.36
N LYS A 27 -9.37 -15.25 7.05
CA LYS A 27 -8.69 -16.00 8.12
C LYS A 27 -7.56 -16.86 7.58
N VAL A 28 -7.74 -17.45 6.40
CA VAL A 28 -6.72 -18.27 5.74
C VAL A 28 -5.59 -17.40 5.24
N ILE A 29 -5.90 -16.24 4.66
CA ILE A 29 -4.91 -15.24 4.25
C ILE A 29 -4.10 -14.74 5.45
N ALA A 30 -4.76 -14.43 6.57
CA ALA A 30 -4.10 -14.03 7.81
C ALA A 30 -3.15 -15.12 8.34
N THR A 31 -3.61 -16.37 8.32
CA THR A 31 -2.78 -17.52 8.73
C THR A 31 -1.55 -17.68 7.83
N PHE A 32 -1.71 -17.54 6.52
CA PHE A 32 -0.60 -17.58 5.56
C PHE A 32 0.43 -16.47 5.86
N MET A 33 -0.03 -15.24 6.07
CA MET A 33 0.85 -14.11 6.39
C MET A 33 1.58 -14.31 7.72
N CYS A 34 0.93 -14.87 8.74
CA CYS A 34 1.57 -15.24 10.00
C CYS A 34 2.68 -16.29 9.81
N CYS A 35 2.50 -17.27 8.91
CA CYS A 35 3.54 -18.25 8.57
C CYS A 35 4.76 -17.61 7.88
N GLU A 36 4.53 -16.55 7.09
CA GLU A 36 5.59 -15.73 6.47
C GLU A 36 6.23 -14.73 7.45
N GLY A 37 5.87 -14.80 8.75
CA GLY A 37 6.43 -13.95 9.80
C GLY A 37 5.77 -12.58 9.93
N ILE A 38 4.58 -12.39 9.35
CA ILE A 38 3.81 -11.14 9.39
C ILE A 38 2.58 -11.35 10.27
N PRO A 39 2.65 -11.00 11.57
CA PRO A 39 1.52 -11.16 12.46
C PRO A 39 0.38 -10.22 12.02
N ILE A 40 -0.73 -10.79 11.57
CA ILE A 40 -1.92 -10.06 11.11
C ILE A 40 -3.19 -10.85 11.41
N GLN A 41 -4.27 -10.15 11.74
CA GLN A 41 -5.59 -10.72 11.97
C GLN A 41 -6.47 -10.61 10.72
N ALA A 42 -7.51 -11.46 10.63
CA ALA A 42 -8.42 -11.45 9.49
C ALA A 42 -9.11 -10.08 9.25
N GLN A 43 -9.42 -9.35 10.32
CA GLN A 43 -9.99 -8.00 10.21
C GLN A 43 -8.98 -7.01 9.59
N GLU A 44 -7.71 -7.14 9.95
CA GLU A 44 -6.63 -6.30 9.42
C GLU A 44 -6.37 -6.62 7.94
N VAL A 45 -6.52 -7.88 7.51
CA VAL A 45 -6.47 -8.26 6.09
C VAL A 45 -7.52 -7.50 5.28
N SER A 46 -8.76 -7.45 5.75
CA SER A 46 -9.85 -6.71 5.10
C SER A 46 -9.53 -5.20 5.04
N SER A 47 -9.08 -4.61 6.15
CA SER A 47 -8.69 -3.20 6.21
C SER A 47 -7.56 -2.86 5.23
N VAL A 48 -6.53 -3.69 5.15
CA VAL A 48 -5.38 -3.49 4.24
C VAL A 48 -5.83 -3.55 2.78
N LEU A 49 -6.65 -4.54 2.40
CA LEU A 49 -7.17 -4.66 1.04
C LEU A 49 -8.03 -3.45 0.66
N ASN A 50 -8.96 -3.04 1.53
CA ASN A 50 -9.83 -1.90 1.29
C ASN A 50 -9.05 -0.57 1.18
N GLN A 51 -8.06 -0.35 2.05
CA GLN A 51 -7.22 0.84 1.99
C GLN A 51 -6.39 0.88 0.71
N TYR A 52 -5.84 -0.26 0.30
CA TYR A 52 -5.01 -0.32 -0.90
C TYR A 52 -5.85 -0.12 -2.18
N ASP A 53 -7.05 -0.69 -2.26
CA ASP A 53 -7.98 -0.44 -3.36
C ASP A 53 -8.42 1.03 -3.41
N ALA A 54 -8.65 1.65 -2.24
CA ALA A 54 -8.97 3.07 -2.16
C ALA A 54 -7.82 3.95 -2.69
N LEU A 55 -6.56 3.59 -2.44
CA LEU A 55 -5.39 4.27 -3.00
C LEU A 55 -5.33 4.14 -4.54
N GLY A 56 -5.73 3.01 -5.10
CA GLY A 56 -5.86 2.79 -6.54
C GLY A 56 -7.02 3.56 -7.19
N SER A 57 -8.07 3.87 -6.42
CA SER A 57 -9.28 4.53 -6.90
C SER A 57 -9.09 6.04 -7.17
N LYS A 58 -8.26 6.72 -6.39
CA LYS A 58 -7.91 8.14 -6.60
C LYS A 58 -6.73 8.26 -7.55
N LYS A 59 -7.02 8.23 -8.86
CA LYS A 59 -6.03 8.56 -9.89
C LYS A 59 -5.55 10.00 -9.70
N ILE A 60 -4.28 10.16 -9.33
CA ILE A 60 -3.61 11.45 -9.35
C ILE A 60 -3.48 11.88 -10.82
N PRO A 61 -3.88 13.10 -11.21
CA PRO A 61 -3.75 13.57 -12.59
C PRO A 61 -2.29 13.45 -13.07
N SER A 62 -2.07 12.98 -14.29
CA SER A 62 -0.71 12.75 -14.82
C SER A 62 0.19 13.98 -14.77
N LYS A 63 -0.38 15.19 -14.89
CA LYS A 63 0.34 16.47 -14.72
C LYS A 63 0.91 16.61 -13.31
N LYS A 64 0.12 16.25 -12.29
CA LYS A 64 0.52 16.28 -10.88
C LYS A 64 1.56 15.21 -10.57
N VAL A 65 1.44 14.01 -11.14
CA VAL A 65 2.47 12.96 -11.02
C VAL A 65 3.81 13.43 -11.60
N LYS A 66 3.81 14.03 -12.78
CA LYS A 66 5.04 14.58 -13.40
C LYS A 66 5.67 15.70 -12.57
N ALA A 67 4.85 16.61 -12.03
CA ALA A 67 5.33 17.68 -11.15
C ALA A 67 5.99 17.13 -9.88
N LEU A 68 5.37 16.12 -9.25
CA LEU A 68 5.94 15.45 -8.07
C LEU A 68 7.25 14.70 -8.36
N ILE A 69 7.34 14.02 -9.52
CA ILE A 69 8.58 13.35 -9.95
C ILE A 69 9.69 14.38 -10.17
N TYR A 70 9.37 15.51 -10.81
CA TYR A 70 10.31 16.58 -11.11
C TYR A 70 10.82 17.26 -9.83
N ALA A 71 9.91 17.64 -8.91
CA ALA A 71 10.28 18.21 -7.62
C ALA A 71 11.16 17.25 -6.80
N LYS A 72 10.82 15.96 -6.79
CA LYS A 72 11.63 14.91 -6.13
C LYS A 72 13.03 14.76 -6.73
N GLN A 73 13.19 14.94 -8.04
CA GLN A 73 14.49 14.89 -8.71
C GLN A 73 15.35 16.12 -8.39
N LEU A 74 14.71 17.26 -8.10
CA LEU A 74 15.38 18.52 -7.73
C LEU A 74 15.68 18.63 -6.23
N GLY A 75 15.11 17.75 -5.39
CA GLY A 75 15.26 17.83 -3.94
C GLY A 75 14.51 19.01 -3.32
N GLU A 76 13.51 19.55 -4.03
CA GLU A 76 12.67 20.64 -3.53
C GLU A 76 11.46 20.07 -2.78
N ASP A 77 11.39 20.35 -1.48
CA ASP A 77 10.21 20.10 -0.67
C ASP A 77 9.23 21.29 -0.83
N ASP A 78 8.06 21.01 -1.37
CA ASP A 78 7.00 21.99 -1.57
C ASP A 78 6.15 22.12 -0.29
N GLU A 79 6.52 23.08 0.56
CA GLU A 79 5.81 23.47 1.80
C GLU A 79 4.36 23.95 1.54
N THR A 80 3.96 24.21 0.28
CA THR A 80 2.59 24.63 -0.05
C THR A 80 1.62 23.47 -0.24
N LEU A 81 2.11 22.23 -0.27
CA LEU A 81 1.26 21.04 -0.31
C LEU A 81 0.95 20.59 1.11
N PRO A 82 -0.32 20.66 1.57
CA PRO A 82 -0.66 20.09 2.87
C PRO A 82 -0.35 18.58 2.81
N CYS A 83 0.48 18.11 3.74
CA CYS A 83 0.58 16.68 4.00
C CYS A 83 -0.85 16.13 4.16
N PRO A 84 -1.23 15.04 3.47
CA PRO A 84 -2.55 14.47 3.67
C PRO A 84 -2.67 14.13 5.15
N ALA A 85 -3.52 14.89 5.85
CA ALA A 85 -3.74 14.71 7.27
C ALA A 85 -4.09 13.24 7.51
N ALA A 86 -3.28 12.59 8.35
CA ALA A 86 -3.61 11.29 8.91
C ALA A 86 -4.85 11.50 9.79
N TYR A 87 -6.03 11.25 9.22
CA TYR A 87 -7.24 10.97 9.98
C TYR A 87 -7.30 9.48 10.27
#